data_AF-A0A382HW11-F1
#
_entry.id   AF-A0A382HW11-F1
#
_cell.length_a   1.000
_cell.length_b   1.000
_cell.length_c   1.000
_cell.angle_alpha   90.00
_cell.angle_beta   90.00
_cell.angle_gamma   90.00
#
_symmetry.space_group_name_H-M   'P 1'
#
loop_
_entity.id
_entity.type
_entity.pdbx_description
1 polymer ?
#
loop_
_entity_poly.entity_id
_entity_poly.type
_entity_poly.pdbx_seq_one_letter_code
_entity_poly.pdbx_strand_id
1 'polypeptide(L)' 'LKIGILGQGYVGSAIKIGLEKHYKDINTFDKYSKSKSTVSNLEELTKSSEIIFVCLPTPMKENGEC' A
#
# COMPACT_ATOMS: atom_id res chain seq x y z
N LEU A 1 -11.15 -11.70 -3.29
CA LEU A 1 -10.10 -10.82 -3.82
C LEU A 1 -9.75 -9.76 -2.78
N LYS A 2 -8.67 -9.99 -2.05
CA LYS A 2 -8.09 -9.04 -1.09
C LYS A 2 -6.96 -8.26 -1.78
N ILE A 3 -7.07 -6.95 -1.80
CA ILE A 3 -6.10 -6.08 -2.49
C ILE A 3 -5.21 -5.39 -1.45
N GLY A 4 -3.90 -5.51 -1.62
CA GLY A 4 -2.89 -4.79 -0.86
C GLY A 4 -2.42 -3.54 -1.60
N ILE A 5 -2.22 -2.44 -0.88
CA ILE A 5 -1.61 -1.22 -1.40
C ILE A 5 -0.44 -0.84 -0.49
N LEU A 6 0.77 -0.91 -1.04
CA LEU A 6 2.01 -0.54 -0.36
C LEU A 6 2.40 0.89 -0.74
N GLY A 7 2.38 1.79 0.24
CA GLY A 7 2.56 3.24 0.06
C GLY A 7 1.24 3.98 -0.09
N GLN A 8 1.01 4.98 0.76
CA GLN A 8 -0.22 5.79 0.84
C GLN A 8 0.08 7.28 0.58
N GLY A 9 1.00 7.53 -0.35
CA GLY A 9 1.19 8.82 -1.01
C GLY A 9 0.04 9.14 -1.97
N TYR A 10 0.28 10.03 -2.93
CA TYR A 10 -0.75 10.49 -3.87
C TYR A 10 -1.37 9.34 -4.68
N VAL A 11 -0.52 8.54 -5.34
CA VAL A 11 -0.96 7.42 -6.20
C VAL A 11 -1.65 6.33 -5.39
N GLY A 12 -1.05 5.88 -4.28
CA GLY A 12 -1.62 4.82 -3.45
C GLY A 12 -2.99 5.19 -2.85
N SER A 13 -3.16 6.45 -2.44
CA SER A 13 -4.45 6.96 -1.97
C SER A 13 -5.50 7.00 -3.08
N ALA A 14 -5.12 7.43 -4.29
CA ALA A 14 -6.02 7.45 -5.44
C ALA A 14 -6.47 6.02 -5.84
N ILE A 15 -5.54 5.06 -5.83
CA ILE A 15 -5.87 3.64 -6.07
C ILE A 15 -6.84 3.11 -5.01
N LYS A 16 -6.59 3.41 -3.72
CA LYS A 16 -7.51 3.03 -2.62
C LYS A 16 -8.93 3.55 -2.88
N ILE A 17 -9.08 4.85 -3.14
CA ILE A 17 -10.38 5.49 -3.39
C ILE A 17 -11.07 4.93 -4.64
N GLY A 18 -10.30 4.63 -5.68
CA GLY A 18 -10.83 4.01 -6.90
C GLY A 18 -11.34 2.59 -6.65
N LEU A 19 -10.57 1.78 -5.92
CA LEU A 19 -10.85 0.37 -5.71
C LEU A 19 -11.86 0.10 -4.59
N GLU A 20 -11.95 0.93 -3.54
CA GLU A 20 -12.86 0.69 -2.42
C GLU A 20 -14.35 0.77 -2.82
N LYS A 21 -14.64 1.37 -3.97
CA LYS A 21 -15.98 1.37 -4.60
C LYS A 21 -16.38 0.02 -5.17
N HIS A 22 -15.41 -0.83 -5.49
CA HIS A 22 -15.61 -2.10 -6.19
C HIS A 22 -15.21 -3.31 -5.35
N TYR A 23 -14.30 -3.13 -4.39
CA TYR A 23 -13.74 -4.18 -3.54
C TYR A 23 -13.89 -3.81 -2.06
N LYS A 24 -14.37 -4.76 -1.26
CA LYS A 24 -14.58 -4.56 0.19
C LYS A 24 -13.30 -4.77 1.01
N ASP A 25 -12.42 -5.65 0.54
CA ASP A 25 -11.24 -6.08 1.29
C ASP A 25 -9.98 -5.39 0.74
N ILE A 26 -9.65 -4.23 1.30
CA ILE A 26 -8.44 -3.47 0.95
C ILE A 26 -7.53 -3.33 2.17
N ASN A 27 -6.32 -3.85 2.03
CA ASN A 27 -5.26 -3.70 3.01
C ASN A 27 -4.27 -2.63 2.56
N THR A 28 -3.90 -1.73 3.47
CA THR A 28 -2.96 -0.64 3.19
C THR A 28 -1.82 -0.65 4.20
N PHE A 29 -0.61 -0.38 3.72
CA PHE A 29 0.55 -0.20 4.57
C PHE A 29 1.42 0.96 4.07
N ASP A 30 1.78 1.85 4.98
CA ASP A 30 2.73 2.93 4.75
C ASP A 30 3.68 3.04 5.95
N LYS A 31 4.99 2.93 5.68
CA LYS A 31 6.05 2.96 6.70
C LYS A 31 6.03 4.24 7.53
N TYR A 32 5.63 5.36 6.94
CA TYR A 32 5.69 6.68 7.56
C TYR A 32 4.33 7.12 8.10
N SER A 33 3.22 6.50 7.66
CA SER A 33 1.87 6.89 8.05
C SER A 33 1.04 5.70 8.55
N LYS A 34 1.13 5.46 9.86
CA LYS A 34 0.30 4.44 10.53
C LYS A 34 -1.19 4.72 10.42
N SER A 35 -1.62 5.99 10.45
CA SER A 35 -3.02 6.37 10.32
C SER A 35 -3.63 6.06 8.95
N LYS A 36 -2.79 5.87 7.92
CA LYS A 36 -3.22 5.46 6.57
C LYS A 36 -3.08 3.95 6.34
N SER A 37 -2.65 3.20 7.35
CA SER A 37 -2.44 1.76 7.26
C SER A 37 -3.59 1.01 7.92
N THR A 38 -4.11 -0.02 7.28
CA THR A 38 -5.08 -0.96 7.88
C THR A 38 -4.40 -2.19 8.47
N VAL A 39 -3.15 -2.46 8.09
CA VAL A 39 -2.30 -3.52 8.65
C VAL A 39 -1.07 -2.94 9.35
N SER A 40 -0.48 -3.71 10.25
CA SER A 40 0.55 -3.24 11.17
C SER A 40 1.96 -3.20 10.55
N ASN A 41 2.22 -4.07 9.58
CA ASN A 41 3.53 -4.23 8.96
C ASN A 41 3.44 -4.84 7.55
N LEU A 42 4.58 -4.86 6.85
CA LEU A 42 4.68 -5.37 5.48
C LEU A 42 4.38 -6.88 5.38
N GLU A 43 4.77 -7.67 6.37
CA GLU A 43 4.53 -9.11 6.39
C GLU A 43 3.04 -9.44 6.49
N GLU A 44 2.30 -8.68 7.30
CA GLU A 44 0.86 -8.77 7.39
C GLU A 44 0.20 -8.39 6.05
N LEU A 45 0.67 -7.34 5.37
CA LEU A 45 0.18 -6.96 4.05
C LEU A 45 0.35 -8.11 3.04
N THR A 46 1.53 -8.73 2.99
CA THR A 46 1.83 -9.79 2.00
C THR A 46 1.08 -11.08 2.27
N LYS A 47 0.89 -11.45 3.54
CA LYS A 47 0.14 -12.66 3.93
C LYS A 47 -1.37 -12.51 3.75
N SER A 48 -1.89 -11.28 3.80
CA SER A 48 -3.34 -11.01 3.80
C SER A 48 -3.89 -10.52 2.46
N SER A 49 -3.05 -10.34 1.44
CA SER A 49 -3.42 -9.78 0.13
C SER A 49 -3.14 -10.77 -1.00
N GLU A 50 -4.06 -10.87 -1.96
CA GLU A 50 -3.91 -11.71 -3.16
C GLU A 50 -3.18 -10.96 -4.29
N ILE A 51 -3.39 -9.64 -4.38
CA ILE A 51 -2.73 -8.75 -5.34
C ILE A 51 -2.20 -7.55 -4.57
N ILE A 52 -0.96 -7.12 -4.86
CA ILE A 52 -0.35 -5.97 -4.19
C ILE A 52 0.07 -4.92 -5.21
N PHE A 53 -0.46 -3.71 -5.06
CA PHE A 53 0.00 -2.53 -5.76
C PHE A 53 1.15 -1.90 -4.99
N VAL A 54 2.33 -1.83 -5.61
CA VAL A 54 3.50 -1.15 -5.04
C VAL A 54 3.51 0.29 -5.55
N CYS A 55 3.21 1.23 -4.66
CA CYS A 55 3.13 2.66 -4.93
C CYS A 55 4.24 3.42 -4.19
N LEU A 56 5.45 2.88 -4.25
CA LEU A 56 6.66 3.47 -3.67
C LEU A 56 7.47 4.17 -4.76
N PRO A 57 8.17 5.26 -4.44
CA PRO A 57 9.07 5.87 -5.40
C PRO A 57 10.25 4.90 -5.65
N THR A 58 10.75 4.87 -6.88
CA THR A 58 11.93 4.04 -7.21
C THR A 58 13.16 4.74 -6.65
N PRO A 59 13.91 4.11 -5.72
CA PRO A 59 15.12 4.70 -5.16
C PRO A 59 16.08 5.10 -6.28
N MET A 60 16.44 6.38 -6.33
CA MET A 60 17.36 6.89 -7.35
C MET A 60 18.81 6.78 -6.89
N LYS A 61 19.03 6.67 -5.58
CA LYS A 61 20.35 6.55 -4.96
C LYS A 61 20.59 5.13 -4.46
N GLU A 62 21.86 4.73 -4.41
CA GLU A 62 22.28 3.41 -3.91
C GLU A 62 21.90 3.17 -2.44
N ASN A 63 21.74 4.23 -1.65
CA ASN A 63 21.31 4.14 -0.24
C ASN A 63 19.79 3.92 -0.07
N GLY A 64 19.02 3.80 -1.16
CA GLY A 64 17.58 3.56 -1.10
C GLY A 64 16.72 4.83 -0.99
N GLU A 65 17.32 6.02 -1.10
CA GLU A 65 16.59 7.29 -1.12
C GLU A 65 16.11 7.68 -2.53
N CYS A 66 15.03 8.46 -2.55
CA CYS A 66 14.59 9.26 -3.69
C CYS A 66 14.90 10.73 -3.42
#